data_AF-A0A7C3Z4J4-F1
#
_entry.id   AF-A0A7C3Z4J4-F1
#
_cell.length_a   1.000
_cell.length_b   1.000
_cell.length_c   1.000
_cell.angle_alpha   90.00
_cell.angle_beta   90.00
_cell.angle_gamma   90.00
#
_symmetry.space_group_name_H-M   'P 1'
#
loop_
_entity.id
_entity.type
_entity.pdbx_description
1 polymer ?
#
loop_
_entity_poly.entity_id
_entity_poly.type
_entity_poly.pdbx_seq_one_letter_code
_entity_poly.pdbx_strand_id
1 'polypeptide(L)'
;MGRKGILVLDEKQKADIASMSIREFCKKYGFSFNSACYLRRKYGICRELGRFKPHKEFIKDLRNLHLSQIAEKYGISISAVNYYRRKFGIKDYFRVRKYKVPIPPRDELEGLSIYDIMDRYKVCKATAISWLLKYDINPIRVRLHNYSRILKECSNLFFDFKIAFLMPIFDDDKLSYIFNVGKDEIKGIRDLYGIKVVNGLDKFFQYKKEGPYSLRKERRNLIIYFLNFYSDSEVARIFGLTREAVRQLKNKFSVKKFDFDEYLFDYFKGLIGKFDSINKEVVRIEET
;
A
#
# COMPACT_ATOMS: atom_id res chain seq x y z
N MET A 1 -0.83 19.59 32.60
CA MET A 1 0.48 19.03 32.18
C MET A 1 1.37 18.91 33.41
N GLY A 2 1.48 17.71 33.99
CA GLY A 2 2.30 17.48 35.19
C GLY A 2 3.80 17.66 34.87
N ARG A 3 4.51 18.35 35.75
CA ARG A 3 5.96 18.57 35.65
C ARG A 3 6.65 17.20 35.49
N LYS A 4 7.49 17.06 34.46
CA LYS A 4 8.34 15.88 34.25
C LYS A 4 9.27 15.75 35.45
N GLY A 5 8.86 14.97 36.45
CA GLY A 5 9.72 14.57 37.55
C GLY A 5 10.99 13.97 36.96
N ILE A 6 12.14 14.45 37.39
CA ILE A 6 13.43 13.86 37.00
C ILE A 6 13.41 12.44 37.56
N LEU A 7 13.34 11.45 36.67
CA LEU A 7 13.48 10.05 37.06
C LEU A 7 14.91 9.87 37.61
N VAL A 8 15.00 9.58 38.90
CA VAL A 8 16.22 9.24 39.62
C VAL A 8 16.07 7.78 40.04
N LEU A 9 17.01 6.94 39.62
CA LEU A 9 17.09 5.54 40.05
C LEU A 9 17.76 5.45 41.43
N ASP A 10 17.26 4.58 42.29
CA ASP A 10 17.96 4.15 43.49
C ASP A 10 19.20 3.28 43.16
N GLU A 11 20.08 3.05 44.13
CA GLU A 11 21.32 2.28 43.91
C GLU A 11 21.07 0.85 43.43
N LYS A 12 20.00 0.21 43.89
CA LYS A 12 19.62 -1.14 43.47
C LYS A 12 19.16 -1.15 42.01
N GLN A 13 18.32 -0.19 41.63
CA GLN A 13 17.86 0.01 40.27
C GLN A 13 19.02 0.36 39.32
N LYS A 14 20.03 1.10 39.78
CA LYS A 14 21.25 1.37 38.99
C LYS A 14 22.07 0.09 38.75
N ALA A 15 22.23 -0.76 39.75
CA ALA A 15 22.90 -2.04 39.58
C ALA A 15 22.10 -2.97 38.66
N ASP A 16 20.79 -3.04 38.85
CA ASP A 16 19.90 -3.90 38.09
C ASP A 16 19.79 -3.46 36.62
N ILE A 17 19.65 -2.16 36.35
CA ILE A 17 19.62 -1.65 34.98
C ILE A 17 20.98 -1.86 34.28
N ALA A 18 22.07 -2.08 35.00
CA ALA A 18 23.35 -2.47 34.42
C ALA A 18 23.45 -3.98 34.13
N SER A 19 22.84 -4.82 34.97
CA SER A 19 23.07 -6.28 34.96
C SER A 19 22.03 -7.11 34.18
N MET A 20 20.78 -6.64 34.03
CA MET A 20 19.71 -7.41 33.38
C MET A 20 19.28 -6.85 32.01
N SER A 21 18.41 -7.57 31.30
CA SER A 21 17.85 -7.08 30.03
C SER A 21 16.91 -5.89 30.26
N ILE A 22 16.76 -5.02 29.24
CA ILE A 22 15.83 -3.87 29.34
C ILE A 22 14.39 -4.35 29.58
N ARG A 23 14.00 -5.49 28.99
CA ARG A 23 12.66 -6.06 29.18
C ARG A 23 12.42 -6.52 30.61
N GLU A 24 13.37 -7.24 31.20
CA GLU A 24 13.28 -7.67 32.60
C GLU A 24 13.26 -6.47 33.54
N PHE A 25 14.11 -5.47 33.30
CA PHE A 25 14.13 -4.24 34.06
C PHE A 25 12.77 -3.49 34.00
N CYS A 26 12.21 -3.35 32.79
CA CYS A 26 10.89 -2.76 32.59
C CYS A 26 9.79 -3.53 33.31
N LYS A 27 9.81 -4.87 33.24
CA LYS A 27 8.83 -5.73 33.91
C LYS A 27 8.94 -5.65 35.43
N LYS A 28 10.18 -5.61 35.96
CA LYS A 28 10.46 -5.58 37.41
C LYS A 28 10.10 -4.25 38.07
N TYR A 29 10.35 -3.15 37.38
CA TYR A 29 10.25 -1.80 37.96
C TYR A 29 9.15 -0.92 37.34
N GLY A 30 8.37 -1.45 36.39
CA GLY A 30 7.25 -0.73 35.77
C GLY A 30 7.66 0.41 34.85
N PHE A 31 8.92 0.47 34.41
CA PHE A 31 9.37 1.50 33.47
C PHE A 31 8.93 1.18 32.04
N SER A 32 8.58 2.23 31.28
CA SER A 32 8.48 2.11 29.83
C SER A 32 9.84 1.75 29.22
N PHE A 33 9.84 1.03 28.10
CA PHE A 33 11.07 0.68 27.37
C PHE A 33 11.91 1.91 27.02
N ASN A 34 11.27 2.98 26.59
CA ASN A 34 11.93 4.25 26.25
C ASN A 34 12.54 4.94 27.47
N SER A 35 11.84 4.90 28.63
CA SER A 35 12.36 5.43 29.89
C SER A 35 13.58 4.65 30.35
N ALA A 36 13.55 3.32 30.31
CA ALA A 36 14.69 2.48 30.66
C ALA A 36 15.90 2.71 29.74
N CYS A 37 15.67 2.83 28.42
CA CYS A 37 16.71 3.18 27.45
C CYS A 37 17.31 4.57 27.72
N TYR A 38 16.48 5.55 28.11
CA TYR A 38 16.95 6.87 28.51
C TYR A 38 17.80 6.81 29.79
N LEU A 39 17.35 6.08 30.80
CA LEU A 39 18.07 5.96 32.07
C LEU A 39 19.42 5.26 31.90
N ARG A 40 19.49 4.18 31.12
CA ARG A 40 20.78 3.55 30.76
C ARG A 40 21.75 4.56 30.13
N ARG A 41 21.25 5.45 29.26
CA ARG A 41 22.08 6.51 28.64
C ARG A 41 22.51 7.55 29.66
N LYS A 42 21.57 8.05 30.49
CA LYS A 42 21.83 9.05 31.52
C LYS A 42 22.88 8.60 32.53
N TYR A 43 22.86 7.32 32.92
CA TYR A 43 23.83 6.75 33.85
C TYR A 43 25.09 6.20 33.18
N GLY A 44 25.28 6.46 31.87
CA GLY A 44 26.48 6.02 31.14
C GLY A 44 26.62 4.51 30.97
N ILE A 45 25.58 3.74 31.32
CA ILE A 45 25.51 2.28 31.19
C ILE A 45 25.42 1.89 29.71
N CYS A 46 24.60 2.62 28.95
CA CYS A 46 24.72 2.69 27.51
C CYS A 46 25.43 4.00 27.16
N ARG A 47 26.76 3.94 27.00
CA ARG A 47 27.54 5.06 26.44
C ARG A 47 27.00 5.40 25.05
N GLU A 48 26.31 6.53 24.97
CA GLU A 48 25.99 7.35 23.80
C GLU A 48 25.32 6.66 22.59
N LEU A 49 24.52 7.43 21.84
CA LEU A 49 24.13 7.08 20.47
C LEU A 49 25.34 7.16 19.50
N GLY A 50 26.52 6.73 19.95
CA GLY A 50 27.79 6.79 19.27
C GLY A 50 28.45 5.42 19.31
N ARG A 51 28.03 4.53 18.40
CA ARG A 51 28.71 3.26 18.04
C ARG A 51 29.04 2.37 19.24
N PHE A 52 28.15 1.41 19.54
CA PHE A 52 28.46 0.23 20.37
C PHE A 52 29.91 -0.23 20.14
N LYS A 53 30.78 -0.12 21.15
CA LYS A 53 32.19 -0.52 20.99
C LYS A 53 32.29 -2.03 21.27
N PRO A 54 32.58 -2.86 20.25
CA PRO A 54 32.71 -4.30 20.45
C PRO A 54 33.89 -4.60 21.39
N HIS A 55 33.63 -5.35 22.45
CA HIS A 55 34.62 -5.86 23.41
C HIS A 55 34.97 -7.32 23.08
N LYS A 56 36.00 -7.88 23.74
CA LYS A 56 36.52 -9.23 23.41
C LYS A 56 35.45 -10.32 23.49
N GLU A 57 34.59 -10.28 24.51
CA GLU A 57 33.50 -11.26 24.68
C GLU A 57 32.48 -11.17 23.53
N PHE A 58 32.05 -9.96 23.16
CA PHE A 58 31.17 -9.76 22.00
C PHE A 58 31.74 -10.36 20.71
N ILE A 59 33.04 -10.21 20.45
CA ILE A 59 33.68 -10.76 19.24
C ILE A 59 33.67 -12.29 19.26
N LYS A 60 33.85 -12.91 20.43
CA LYS A 60 33.72 -14.37 20.60
C LYS A 60 32.30 -14.82 20.32
N ASP A 61 31.31 -14.10 20.85
CA ASP A 61 29.90 -14.40 20.69
C ASP A 61 29.43 -14.26 19.23
N LEU A 62 29.99 -13.33 18.44
CA LEU A 62 29.69 -13.20 17.00
C LEU A 62 29.97 -14.48 16.19
N ARG A 63 30.89 -15.32 16.67
CA ARG A 63 31.25 -16.59 16.02
C ARG A 63 30.36 -17.75 16.45
N ASN A 64 29.88 -17.73 17.70
CA ASN A 64 29.29 -18.90 18.34
C ASN A 64 27.78 -18.82 18.54
N LEU A 65 27.21 -17.61 18.56
CA LEU A 65 25.79 -17.39 18.85
C LEU A 65 25.00 -16.97 17.61
N HIS A 66 23.69 -17.23 17.64
CA HIS A 66 22.77 -16.74 16.63
C HIS A 66 22.54 -15.22 16.77
N LEU A 67 22.24 -14.54 15.66
CA LEU A 67 22.10 -13.08 15.63
C LEU A 67 21.09 -12.54 16.65
N SER A 68 19.97 -13.25 16.82
CA SER A 68 18.92 -12.88 17.78
C SER A 68 19.40 -12.96 19.22
N GLN A 69 20.17 -14.00 19.57
CA GLN A 69 20.71 -14.18 20.91
C GLN A 69 21.73 -13.08 21.25
N ILE A 70 22.57 -12.70 20.28
CA ILE A 70 23.54 -11.60 20.44
C ILE A 70 22.80 -10.26 20.60
N ALA A 71 21.79 -10.02 19.76
CA ALA A 71 20.98 -8.80 19.81
C ALA A 71 20.30 -8.63 21.17
N GLU A 72 19.75 -9.71 21.72
CA GLU A 72 19.12 -9.73 23.03
C GLU A 72 20.14 -9.56 24.17
N LYS A 73 21.22 -10.35 24.17
CA LYS A 73 22.27 -10.31 25.22
C LYS A 73 22.90 -8.92 25.35
N TYR A 74 23.17 -8.25 24.24
CA TYR A 74 23.86 -6.95 24.23
C TYR A 74 22.94 -5.75 24.06
N GLY A 75 21.62 -5.97 23.95
CA GLY A 75 20.63 -4.90 23.76
C GLY A 75 20.86 -4.08 22.48
N ILE A 76 21.35 -4.70 21.41
CA ILE A 76 21.59 -4.04 20.11
C ILE A 76 20.67 -4.63 19.03
N SER A 77 20.46 -3.90 17.93
CA SER A 77 19.63 -4.41 16.84
C SER A 77 20.33 -5.55 16.09
N ILE A 78 19.55 -6.49 15.54
CA ILE A 78 20.05 -7.57 14.67
C ILE A 78 20.87 -6.98 13.51
N SER A 79 20.43 -5.86 12.94
CA SER A 79 21.17 -5.13 11.90
C SER A 79 22.55 -4.66 12.37
N ALA A 80 22.68 -4.21 13.63
CA ALA A 80 23.96 -3.83 14.21
C ALA A 80 24.88 -5.05 14.41
N VAL A 81 24.33 -6.19 14.88
CA VAL A 81 25.10 -7.46 14.97
C VAL A 81 25.65 -7.85 13.59
N ASN A 82 24.80 -7.82 12.55
CA ASN A 82 25.20 -8.11 11.16
C ASN A 82 26.26 -7.15 10.63
N TYR A 83 26.17 -5.86 10.98
CA TYR A 83 27.22 -4.89 10.67
C TYR A 83 28.55 -5.29 11.30
N TYR A 84 28.57 -5.68 12.59
CA TYR A 84 29.81 -6.10 13.24
C TYR A 84 30.38 -7.42 12.71
N ARG A 85 29.54 -8.42 12.39
CA ARG A 85 30.03 -9.66 11.74
C ARG A 85 30.76 -9.37 10.44
N ARG A 86 30.17 -8.53 9.58
CA ARG A 86 30.80 -8.07 8.33
C ARG A 86 32.09 -7.30 8.59
N LYS A 87 32.07 -6.37 9.55
CA LYS A 87 33.24 -5.56 9.92
C LYS A 87 34.42 -6.43 10.42
N PHE A 88 34.15 -7.52 11.11
CA PHE A 88 35.16 -8.46 11.61
C PHE A 88 35.42 -9.66 10.68
N GLY A 89 34.89 -9.65 9.45
CA GLY A 89 35.08 -10.73 8.48
C GLY A 89 34.51 -12.09 8.92
N ILE A 90 33.57 -12.11 9.86
CA ILE A 90 32.90 -13.33 10.32
C ILE A 90 31.85 -13.69 9.29
N LYS A 91 32.14 -14.71 8.48
CA LYS A 91 31.21 -15.22 7.46
C LYS A 91 29.93 -15.70 8.12
N ASP A 92 28.79 -15.36 7.54
CA ASP A 92 27.49 -15.86 7.99
C ASP A 92 27.43 -17.37 7.78
N TYR A 93 27.70 -18.13 8.84
CA TYR A 93 27.58 -19.59 8.86
C TYR A 93 26.15 -20.06 8.53
N PHE A 94 25.15 -19.20 8.72
CA PHE A 94 23.74 -19.53 8.55
C PHE A 94 23.14 -19.10 7.20
N ARG A 95 23.94 -18.84 6.15
CA ARG A 95 23.43 -19.02 4.79
C ARG A 95 23.27 -20.51 4.56
N VAL A 96 22.26 -21.11 5.19
CA VAL A 96 21.70 -22.38 4.76
C VAL A 96 21.44 -22.18 3.28
N ARG A 97 22.21 -22.89 2.44
CA ARG A 97 21.94 -22.94 1.01
C ARG A 97 20.50 -23.41 0.93
N LYS A 98 19.57 -22.49 0.63
CA LYS A 98 18.18 -22.86 0.38
C LYS A 98 18.25 -24.01 -0.61
N TYR A 99 17.70 -25.16 -0.24
CA TYR A 99 17.62 -26.32 -1.12
C TYR A 99 17.23 -25.80 -2.50
N LYS A 100 18.11 -25.99 -3.48
CA LYS A 100 17.84 -25.54 -4.84
C LYS A 100 16.75 -26.46 -5.35
N VAL A 101 15.50 -26.02 -5.20
CA VAL A 101 14.38 -26.65 -5.91
C VAL A 101 14.76 -26.61 -7.39
N PRO A 102 14.82 -27.77 -8.07
CA PRO A 102 15.17 -27.82 -9.48
C PRO A 102 14.19 -26.94 -10.25
N ILE A 103 14.72 -26.21 -11.24
CA ILE A 103 13.90 -25.32 -12.08
C ILE A 103 13.07 -26.22 -13.00
N PRO A 104 11.73 -26.11 -12.98
CA PRO A 104 10.88 -26.89 -13.87
C PRO A 104 11.16 -26.59 -15.35
N PRO A 105 10.78 -27.48 -16.27
CA PRO A 105 10.78 -27.23 -17.71
C PRO A 105 9.98 -25.97 -18.09
N ARG A 106 10.32 -25.35 -19.23
CA ARG A 106 9.71 -24.08 -19.68
C ARG A 106 8.20 -24.22 -19.92
N ASP A 107 7.81 -25.30 -20.58
CA ASP A 107 6.44 -25.66 -20.93
C ASP A 107 5.53 -25.83 -19.71
N GLU A 108 6.08 -26.24 -18.56
CA GLU A 108 5.31 -26.30 -17.31
C GLU A 108 5.08 -24.92 -16.68
N LEU A 109 5.90 -23.91 -17.01
CA LEU A 109 5.82 -22.57 -16.46
C LEU A 109 5.08 -21.59 -17.37
N GLU A 110 5.07 -21.83 -18.68
CA GLU A 110 4.47 -20.96 -19.68
C GLU A 110 2.94 -20.95 -19.53
N GLY A 111 2.35 -19.76 -19.45
CA GLY A 111 0.90 -19.58 -19.22
C GLY A 111 0.43 -19.72 -17.77
N LEU A 112 1.26 -20.25 -16.86
CA LEU A 112 0.94 -20.25 -15.43
C LEU A 112 1.19 -18.89 -14.80
N SER A 113 0.37 -18.55 -13.80
CA SER A 113 0.62 -17.36 -13.02
C SER A 113 1.73 -17.54 -11.99
N ILE A 114 2.30 -16.41 -11.54
CA ILE A 114 3.29 -16.43 -10.44
C ILE A 114 2.74 -17.15 -9.21
N TYR A 115 1.44 -17.02 -8.92
CA TYR A 115 0.80 -17.66 -7.78
C TYR A 115 0.59 -19.16 -8.00
N ASP A 116 0.21 -19.57 -9.21
CA ASP A 116 0.10 -20.99 -9.56
C ASP A 116 1.45 -21.68 -9.46
N ILE A 117 2.53 -21.02 -9.90
CA ILE A 117 3.90 -21.53 -9.76
C ILE A 117 4.30 -21.65 -8.28
N MET A 118 3.98 -20.63 -7.46
CA MET A 118 4.25 -20.67 -6.03
C MET A 118 3.54 -21.82 -5.33
N ASP A 119 2.25 -22.03 -5.63
CA ASP A 119 1.45 -23.06 -4.99
C ASP A 119 1.81 -24.47 -5.50
N ARG A 120 1.98 -24.64 -6.82
CA ARG A 120 2.34 -25.91 -7.45
C ARG A 120 3.69 -26.43 -6.97
N TYR A 121 4.72 -25.58 -6.94
CA TYR A 121 6.08 -26.00 -6.60
C TYR A 121 6.47 -25.69 -5.14
N LYS A 122 5.54 -25.15 -4.34
CA LYS A 122 5.75 -24.76 -2.93
C LYS A 122 6.99 -23.87 -2.76
N VAL A 123 7.16 -22.92 -3.67
CA VAL A 123 8.28 -21.96 -3.68
C VAL A 123 7.82 -20.55 -3.34
N CYS A 124 8.74 -19.70 -2.86
CA CYS A 124 8.41 -18.30 -2.65
C CYS A 124 8.34 -17.52 -3.98
N LYS A 125 7.65 -16.39 -3.96
CA LYS A 125 7.46 -15.48 -5.10
C LYS A 125 8.77 -15.12 -5.82
N ALA A 126 9.84 -14.86 -5.06
CA ALA A 126 11.13 -14.49 -5.62
C ALA A 126 11.74 -15.63 -6.45
N THR A 127 11.57 -16.87 -6.01
CA THR A 127 12.01 -18.06 -6.75
C THR A 127 11.20 -18.23 -8.03
N ALA A 128 9.86 -18.12 -7.96
CA ALA A 128 8.99 -18.23 -9.12
C ALA A 128 9.33 -17.17 -10.20
N ILE A 129 9.55 -15.91 -9.81
CA ILE A 129 9.98 -14.85 -10.73
C ILE A 129 11.36 -15.17 -11.34
N SER A 130 12.29 -15.64 -10.52
CA SER A 130 13.63 -16.02 -11.00
C SER A 130 13.59 -17.15 -12.03
N TRP A 131 12.64 -18.08 -11.93
CA TRP A 131 12.46 -19.15 -12.92
C TRP A 131 11.91 -18.62 -14.23
N LEU A 132 10.88 -17.78 -14.18
CA LEU A 132 10.30 -17.15 -15.38
C LEU A 132 11.34 -16.32 -16.15
N LEU A 133 12.12 -15.51 -15.43
CA LEU A 133 13.17 -14.69 -16.04
C LEU A 133 14.28 -15.54 -16.67
N LYS A 134 14.56 -16.74 -16.17
CA LYS A 134 15.58 -17.63 -16.74
C LYS A 134 15.18 -18.15 -18.13
N TYR A 135 13.89 -18.23 -18.42
CA TYR A 135 13.36 -18.66 -19.72
C TYR A 135 12.86 -17.49 -20.59
N ASP A 136 13.23 -16.25 -20.24
CA ASP A 136 12.76 -15.02 -20.90
C ASP A 136 11.21 -14.86 -20.91
N ILE A 137 10.52 -15.52 -19.98
CA ILE A 137 9.07 -15.37 -19.80
C ILE A 137 8.86 -14.10 -18.99
N ASN A 138 8.29 -13.06 -19.62
CA ASN A 138 8.06 -11.79 -18.95
C ASN A 138 7.04 -11.96 -17.79
N PRO A 139 7.45 -11.78 -16.52
CA PRO A 139 6.55 -11.94 -15.36
C PRO A 139 5.40 -10.95 -15.35
N ILE A 140 5.53 -9.83 -16.08
CA ILE A 140 4.49 -8.80 -16.24
C ILE A 140 3.39 -9.30 -17.18
N ARG A 141 3.74 -10.00 -18.28
CA ARG A 141 2.74 -10.63 -19.17
C ARG A 141 1.94 -11.70 -18.43
N VAL A 142 2.61 -12.48 -17.59
CA VAL A 142 1.97 -13.47 -16.71
C VAL A 142 1.03 -12.82 -15.69
N ARG A 143 1.41 -11.66 -15.13
CA ARG A 143 0.54 -10.83 -14.28
C ARG A 143 -0.71 -10.36 -15.04
N LEU A 144 -0.54 -9.87 -16.27
CA LEU A 144 -1.62 -9.38 -17.12
C LEU A 144 -2.58 -10.50 -17.52
N HIS A 145 -2.12 -11.75 -17.64
CA HIS A 145 -2.99 -12.88 -17.95
C HIS A 145 -3.91 -13.23 -16.77
N ASN A 146 -3.42 -13.14 -15.53
CA ASN A 146 -4.27 -13.23 -14.34
C ASN A 146 -5.25 -12.08 -14.19
N TYR A 147 -4.81 -10.86 -14.50
CA TYR A 147 -5.75 -9.74 -14.61
C TYR A 147 -6.78 -10.04 -15.68
N SER A 148 -6.42 -10.55 -16.87
CA SER A 148 -7.40 -10.87 -17.91
C SER A 148 -8.42 -11.95 -17.51
N ARG A 149 -8.05 -12.86 -16.60
CA ARG A 149 -8.95 -13.90 -16.06
C ARG A 149 -9.89 -13.35 -15.00
N ILE A 150 -9.38 -12.54 -14.07
CA ILE A 150 -10.18 -11.77 -13.10
C ILE A 150 -11.08 -10.75 -13.83
N LEU A 151 -10.59 -10.13 -14.91
CA LEU A 151 -11.30 -9.19 -15.77
C LEU A 151 -12.31 -9.88 -16.71
N LYS A 152 -12.15 -11.18 -17.00
CA LYS A 152 -13.16 -11.99 -17.71
C LYS A 152 -14.27 -12.49 -16.77
N GLU A 153 -13.94 -12.78 -15.52
CA GLU A 153 -14.93 -13.17 -14.50
C GLU A 153 -15.64 -11.95 -13.88
N CYS A 154 -15.04 -10.76 -13.93
CA CYS A 154 -15.70 -9.50 -13.60
C CYS A 154 -16.32 -8.86 -14.85
N SER A 155 -17.64 -8.91 -14.96
CA SER A 155 -18.49 -8.13 -15.86
C SER A 155 -18.32 -6.59 -15.68
N ASN A 156 -17.18 -6.02 -16.09
CA ASN A 156 -16.71 -4.73 -15.57
C ASN A 156 -16.30 -3.67 -16.61
N LEU A 157 -16.99 -3.60 -17.74
CA LEU A 157 -17.11 -2.32 -18.49
C LEU A 157 -17.54 -1.16 -17.55
N PHE A 158 -18.27 -1.50 -16.49
CA PHE A 158 -18.78 -0.62 -15.46
C PHE A 158 -17.72 -0.12 -14.45
N PHE A 159 -16.76 -0.96 -14.08
CA PHE A 159 -15.69 -0.61 -13.15
C PHE A 159 -14.63 0.24 -13.86
N ASP A 160 -14.32 -0.09 -15.11
CA ASP A 160 -13.38 0.68 -15.93
C ASP A 160 -13.89 2.10 -16.19
N PHE A 161 -15.18 2.28 -16.47
CA PHE A 161 -15.78 3.61 -16.65
C PHE A 161 -15.77 4.44 -15.36
N LYS A 162 -16.19 3.85 -14.24
CA LYS A 162 -16.21 4.55 -12.95
C LYS A 162 -14.82 4.92 -12.48
N ILE A 163 -13.84 4.04 -12.63
CA ILE A 163 -12.45 4.34 -12.24
C ILE A 163 -11.86 5.40 -13.16
N ALA A 164 -11.97 5.25 -14.48
CA ALA A 164 -11.41 6.23 -15.43
C ALA A 164 -11.96 7.65 -15.21
N PHE A 165 -13.24 7.78 -14.84
CA PHE A 165 -13.85 9.08 -14.55
C PHE A 165 -13.41 9.67 -13.21
N LEU A 166 -13.20 8.83 -12.20
CA LEU A 166 -12.88 9.24 -10.83
C LEU A 166 -11.37 9.42 -10.60
N MET A 167 -10.54 8.78 -11.41
CA MET A 167 -9.09 8.79 -11.33
C MET A 167 -8.42 10.16 -11.44
N PRO A 168 -8.89 11.08 -12.29
CA PRO A 168 -8.38 12.45 -12.33
C PRO A 168 -8.79 13.26 -11.09
N ILE A 169 -9.84 12.84 -10.39
CA ILE A 169 -10.54 13.64 -9.37
C ILE A 169 -10.05 13.34 -7.96
N PHE A 170 -9.82 12.07 -7.66
CA PHE A 170 -9.47 11.60 -6.33
C PHE A 170 -8.04 11.04 -6.29
N ASP A 171 -7.37 11.20 -5.16
CA ASP A 171 -6.06 10.58 -4.93
C ASP A 171 -6.17 9.04 -4.81
N ASP A 172 -5.01 8.37 -4.82
CA ASP A 172 -4.96 6.91 -4.75
C ASP A 172 -5.55 6.36 -3.45
N ASP A 173 -5.42 7.09 -2.35
CA ASP A 173 -5.91 6.65 -1.04
C ASP A 173 -7.45 6.64 -1.01
N LYS A 174 -8.06 7.68 -1.56
CA LYS A 174 -9.52 7.84 -1.59
C LYS A 174 -10.16 6.90 -2.61
N LEU A 175 -9.51 6.66 -3.76
CA LEU A 175 -9.96 5.63 -4.70
C LEU A 175 -9.81 4.23 -4.12
N SER A 176 -8.68 3.95 -3.46
CA SER A 176 -8.46 2.68 -2.74
C SER A 176 -9.58 2.42 -1.73
N TYR A 177 -9.98 3.45 -0.99
CA TYR A 177 -11.12 3.38 -0.06
C TYR A 177 -12.48 3.21 -0.76
N ILE A 178 -12.76 3.98 -1.81
CA ILE A 178 -14.06 3.95 -2.54
C ILE A 178 -14.30 2.57 -3.16
N PHE A 179 -13.26 2.01 -3.79
CA PHE A 179 -13.35 0.75 -4.53
C PHE A 179 -12.96 -0.48 -3.71
N ASN A 180 -12.46 -0.29 -2.49
CA ASN A 180 -11.92 -1.37 -1.64
C ASN A 180 -10.81 -2.18 -2.36
N VAL A 181 -9.90 -1.46 -3.02
CA VAL A 181 -8.81 -1.98 -3.86
C VAL A 181 -7.48 -1.50 -3.29
N GLY A 182 -6.39 -2.25 -3.43
CA GLY A 182 -5.09 -1.83 -2.93
C GLY A 182 -4.60 -0.52 -3.58
N LYS A 183 -3.97 0.36 -2.80
CA LYS A 183 -3.40 1.62 -3.30
C LYS A 183 -2.45 1.41 -4.50
N ASP A 184 -1.62 0.37 -4.42
CA ASP A 184 -0.66 0.03 -5.49
C ASP A 184 -1.36 -0.42 -6.78
N GLU A 185 -2.55 -1.02 -6.68
CA GLU A 185 -3.35 -1.44 -7.83
C GLU A 185 -4.00 -0.23 -8.51
N ILE A 186 -4.57 0.69 -7.72
CA ILE A 186 -5.08 1.97 -8.23
C ILE A 186 -3.97 2.76 -8.94
N LYS A 187 -2.79 2.84 -8.32
CA LYS A 187 -1.63 3.49 -8.93
C LYS A 187 -1.21 2.81 -10.24
N GLY A 188 -1.17 1.48 -10.27
CA GLY A 188 -0.85 0.71 -11.46
C GLY A 188 -1.84 0.97 -12.61
N ILE A 189 -3.14 1.05 -12.31
CA ILE A 189 -4.17 1.42 -13.29
C ILE A 189 -3.93 2.85 -13.78
N ARG A 190 -3.60 3.79 -12.88
CA ARG A 190 -3.40 5.19 -13.23
C ARG A 190 -2.22 5.36 -14.19
N ASP A 191 -1.11 4.71 -13.86
CA ASP A 191 0.12 4.71 -14.65
C ASP A 191 -0.13 4.05 -16.03
N LEU A 192 -0.92 2.96 -16.08
CA LEU A 192 -1.29 2.28 -17.31
C LEU A 192 -2.08 3.17 -18.27
N TYR A 193 -3.02 3.96 -17.76
CA TYR A 193 -3.86 4.86 -18.57
C TYR A 193 -3.29 6.28 -18.71
N GLY A 194 -2.12 6.56 -18.14
CA GLY A 194 -1.48 7.89 -18.21
C GLY A 194 -2.29 9.01 -17.55
N ILE A 195 -3.15 8.67 -16.57
CA ILE A 195 -4.07 9.63 -15.95
C ILE A 195 -3.33 10.47 -14.91
N LYS A 196 -3.26 11.79 -15.10
CA LYS A 196 -2.70 12.70 -14.11
C LYS A 196 -3.75 13.11 -13.08
N VAL A 197 -3.40 13.07 -11.80
CA VAL A 197 -4.26 13.63 -10.74
C VAL A 197 -4.36 15.13 -10.93
N VAL A 198 -5.59 15.64 -11.00
CA VAL A 198 -5.83 17.07 -11.03
C VAL A 198 -5.69 17.59 -9.60
N ASN A 199 -4.45 17.95 -9.23
CA ASN A 199 -4.13 18.53 -7.93
C ASN A 199 -4.96 19.81 -7.70
N GLY A 200 -5.69 19.85 -6.59
CA GLY A 200 -6.55 20.98 -6.22
C GLY A 200 -8.03 20.64 -6.09
N LEU A 201 -8.44 19.42 -6.44
CA LEU A 201 -9.81 18.94 -6.19
C LEU A 201 -10.11 18.70 -4.70
N ASP A 202 -9.10 18.46 -3.87
CA ASP A 202 -9.31 18.39 -2.40
C ASP A 202 -9.64 19.77 -1.79
N LYS A 203 -9.12 20.86 -2.38
CA LYS A 203 -9.56 22.24 -2.09
C LYS A 203 -10.92 22.59 -2.73
N PHE A 204 -11.41 21.77 -3.65
CA PHE A 204 -12.64 21.94 -4.43
C PHE A 204 -13.87 21.37 -3.70
N PHE A 205 -13.65 20.46 -2.73
CA PHE A 205 -14.67 19.86 -1.86
C PHE A 205 -14.55 20.28 -0.39
N GLN A 206 -13.60 21.14 -0.02
CA GLN A 206 -13.61 21.79 1.29
C GLN A 206 -14.80 22.77 1.38
N TYR A 207 -15.98 22.22 1.65
CA TYR A 207 -17.15 22.94 2.11
C TYR A 207 -16.85 23.47 3.52
N LYS A 208 -16.02 24.52 3.62
CA LYS A 208 -15.99 25.32 4.84
C LYS A 208 -17.39 25.95 5.00
N LYS A 209 -17.79 26.08 6.27
CA LYS A 209 -19.06 26.57 6.85
C LYS A 209 -19.71 27.84 6.24
N GLU A 210 -19.17 28.42 5.18
CA GLU A 210 -19.54 29.72 4.65
C GLU A 210 -20.35 29.58 3.35
N GLY A 211 -21.65 29.29 3.49
CA GLY A 211 -22.70 29.65 2.53
C GLY A 211 -22.61 29.09 1.09
N PRO A 212 -23.72 29.13 0.33
CA PRO A 212 -23.78 28.54 -1.01
C PRO A 212 -23.36 29.56 -2.07
N TYR A 213 -22.06 29.88 -2.19
CA TYR A 213 -21.58 30.72 -3.29
C TYR A 213 -21.26 29.89 -4.55
N SER A 214 -21.90 30.28 -5.66
CA SER A 214 -21.75 29.86 -7.06
C SER A 214 -20.80 28.69 -7.35
N LEU A 215 -21.36 27.50 -7.53
CA LEU A 215 -20.63 26.42 -8.20
C LEU A 215 -20.38 26.85 -9.66
N ARG A 216 -19.12 26.91 -10.09
CA ARG A 216 -18.77 27.01 -11.53
C ARG A 216 -19.49 25.89 -12.30
N LYS A 217 -19.87 26.13 -13.55
CA LYS A 217 -20.72 25.23 -14.37
C LYS A 217 -20.22 23.77 -14.37
N GLU A 218 -18.90 23.54 -14.42
CA GLU A 218 -18.35 22.17 -14.36
C GLU A 218 -18.57 21.49 -12.99
N ARG A 219 -18.50 22.26 -11.89
CA ARG A 219 -18.73 21.76 -10.52
C ARG A 219 -20.17 21.30 -10.30
N ARG A 220 -21.12 22.05 -10.87
CA ARG A 220 -22.54 21.72 -10.82
C ARG A 220 -22.82 20.41 -11.56
N ASN A 221 -22.26 20.23 -12.75
CA ASN A 221 -22.48 19.03 -13.56
C ASN A 221 -21.92 17.77 -12.91
N LEU A 222 -20.74 17.86 -12.29
CA LEU A 222 -20.15 16.74 -11.56
C LEU A 222 -21.00 16.35 -10.35
N ILE A 223 -21.43 17.31 -9.54
CA ILE A 223 -22.28 17.02 -8.38
C ILE A 223 -23.63 16.42 -8.83
N ILE A 224 -24.25 16.96 -9.88
CA ILE A 224 -25.48 16.42 -10.45
C ILE A 224 -25.27 14.98 -10.95
N TYR A 225 -24.13 14.67 -11.59
CA TYR A 225 -23.76 13.31 -11.96
C TYR A 225 -23.80 12.39 -10.73
N PHE A 226 -23.02 12.68 -9.68
CA PHE A 226 -23.02 11.78 -8.52
C PHE A 226 -24.38 11.68 -7.83
N LEU A 227 -25.17 12.76 -7.79
CA LEU A 227 -26.52 12.73 -7.24
C LEU A 227 -27.48 11.83 -8.05
N ASN A 228 -27.26 11.69 -9.36
CA ASN A 228 -28.01 10.79 -10.23
C ASN A 228 -27.60 9.32 -10.06
N PHE A 229 -26.30 9.05 -9.92
CA PHE A 229 -25.75 7.70 -10.05
C PHE A 229 -25.51 6.96 -8.74
N TYR A 230 -25.51 7.66 -7.61
CA TYR A 230 -25.18 7.08 -6.31
C TYR A 230 -26.32 7.32 -5.30
N SER A 231 -26.48 6.37 -4.39
CA SER A 231 -27.42 6.52 -3.27
C SER A 231 -27.04 7.70 -2.39
N ASP A 232 -28.00 8.25 -1.64
CA ASP A 232 -27.75 9.37 -0.73
C ASP A 232 -26.62 9.06 0.26
N SER A 233 -26.52 7.80 0.69
CA SER A 233 -25.47 7.29 1.58
C SER A 233 -24.09 7.32 0.94
N GLU A 234 -24.00 6.91 -0.34
CA GLU A 234 -22.74 6.87 -1.07
C GLU A 234 -22.26 8.28 -1.40
N VAL A 235 -23.15 9.16 -1.87
CA VAL A 235 -22.83 10.57 -2.09
C VAL A 235 -22.38 11.23 -0.79
N ALA A 236 -23.12 11.02 0.31
CA ALA A 236 -22.76 11.54 1.63
C ALA A 236 -21.34 11.10 2.04
N ARG A 237 -21.03 9.82 1.85
CA ARG A 237 -19.71 9.25 2.15
C ARG A 237 -18.59 9.81 1.25
N ILE A 238 -18.82 9.91 -0.07
CA ILE A 238 -17.82 10.36 -1.05
C ILE A 238 -17.44 11.83 -0.84
N PHE A 239 -18.44 12.67 -0.56
CA PHE A 239 -18.28 14.11 -0.43
C PHE A 239 -18.13 14.61 1.01
N GLY A 240 -18.21 13.73 2.01
CA GLY A 240 -18.17 14.13 3.42
C GLY A 240 -19.37 14.99 3.84
N LEU A 241 -20.52 14.75 3.23
CA LEU A 241 -21.77 15.47 3.48
C LEU A 241 -22.69 14.64 4.38
N THR A 242 -23.65 15.28 5.04
CA THR A 242 -24.76 14.56 5.67
C THR A 242 -25.76 14.11 4.61
N ARG A 243 -26.49 13.01 4.85
CA ARG A 243 -27.57 12.56 3.94
C ARG A 243 -28.61 13.65 3.69
N GLU A 244 -28.88 14.48 4.70
CA GLU A 244 -29.82 15.60 4.59
C GLU A 244 -29.31 16.70 3.66
N ALA A 245 -28.01 17.04 3.74
CA ALA A 245 -27.39 17.97 2.79
C ALA A 245 -27.45 17.42 1.34
N VAL A 246 -27.28 16.11 1.15
CA VAL A 246 -27.42 15.45 -0.16
C VAL A 246 -28.85 15.59 -0.70
N ARG A 247 -29.88 15.36 0.13
CA ARG A 247 -31.29 15.55 -0.26
C ARG A 247 -31.60 16.99 -0.64
N GLN A 248 -31.10 17.95 0.14
CA GLN A 248 -31.25 19.37 -0.17
C GLN A 248 -30.62 19.72 -1.53
N LEU A 249 -29.46 19.15 -1.85
CA LEU A 249 -28.82 19.31 -3.16
C LEU A 249 -29.64 18.66 -4.28
N LYS A 250 -30.21 17.47 -4.09
CA LYS A 250 -31.10 16.83 -5.08
C LYS A 250 -32.31 17.69 -5.41
N ASN A 251 -32.98 18.21 -4.37
CA ASN A 251 -34.14 19.09 -4.52
C ASN A 251 -33.75 20.40 -5.22
N LYS A 252 -32.63 21.01 -4.81
CA LYS A 252 -32.12 22.26 -5.39
C LYS A 252 -31.77 22.14 -6.88
N PHE A 253 -31.24 20.99 -7.30
CA PHE A 253 -30.88 20.76 -8.70
C PHE A 253 -31.98 20.07 -9.51
N SER A 254 -33.16 19.88 -8.93
CA SER A 254 -34.29 19.18 -9.57
C SER A 254 -33.87 17.83 -10.16
N VAL A 255 -33.02 17.12 -9.43
CA VAL A 255 -32.52 15.81 -9.83
C VAL A 255 -33.68 14.83 -9.72
N LYS A 256 -34.34 14.54 -10.85
CA LYS A 256 -35.34 13.47 -10.94
C LYS A 256 -34.66 12.14 -10.62
N LYS A 257 -35.43 11.17 -10.11
CA LYS A 257 -34.96 9.80 -9.93
C LYS A 257 -34.41 9.34 -11.29
N PHE A 258 -33.10 9.20 -11.36
CA PHE A 258 -32.41 8.86 -12.58
C PHE A 258 -32.71 7.41 -12.91
N ASP A 259 -33.37 7.18 -14.04
CA ASP A 259 -33.50 5.83 -14.58
C ASP A 259 -32.16 5.47 -15.23
N PHE A 260 -31.38 4.70 -14.49
CA PHE A 260 -30.02 4.35 -14.87
C PHE A 260 -29.99 3.49 -16.14
N ASP A 261 -31.04 2.69 -16.33
CA ASP A 261 -31.16 1.79 -17.47
C ASP A 261 -31.43 2.60 -18.76
N GLU A 262 -32.28 3.64 -18.67
CA GLU A 262 -32.57 4.54 -19.80
C GLU A 262 -31.33 5.33 -20.26
N TYR A 263 -30.56 5.88 -19.32
CA TYR A 263 -29.34 6.62 -19.68
C TYR A 263 -28.23 5.74 -20.23
N LEU A 264 -28.01 4.55 -19.65
CA LEU A 264 -27.04 3.60 -20.19
C LEU A 264 -27.44 3.19 -21.60
N PHE A 265 -28.71 2.93 -21.84
CA PHE A 265 -29.23 2.60 -23.15
C PHE A 265 -28.92 3.70 -24.18
N ASP A 266 -29.21 4.96 -23.85
CA ASP A 266 -28.94 6.10 -24.73
C ASP A 266 -27.43 6.36 -24.95
N TYR A 267 -26.62 6.23 -23.89
CA TYR A 267 -25.18 6.41 -23.95
C TYR A 267 -24.50 5.33 -24.80
N PHE A 268 -24.87 4.06 -24.61
CA PHE A 268 -24.35 2.96 -25.41
C PHE A 268 -24.84 3.05 -26.86
N LYS A 269 -26.08 3.44 -27.11
CA LYS A 269 -26.60 3.70 -28.46
C LYS A 269 -25.78 4.78 -29.17
N GLY A 270 -25.40 5.85 -28.45
CA GLY A 270 -24.53 6.90 -28.98
C GLY A 270 -23.08 6.46 -29.24
N LEU A 271 -22.53 5.57 -28.41
CA LEU A 271 -21.20 4.99 -28.61
C LEU A 271 -21.18 4.01 -29.79
N ILE A 272 -22.18 3.13 -29.90
CA ILE A 272 -22.33 2.20 -31.02
C ILE A 272 -22.42 2.97 -32.34
N GLY A 273 -23.23 4.03 -32.40
CA GLY A 273 -23.32 4.88 -33.60
C GLY A 273 -21.98 5.54 -33.98
N LYS A 274 -21.15 5.92 -33.01
CA LYS A 274 -19.81 6.47 -33.27
C LYS A 274 -18.83 5.40 -33.75
N PHE A 275 -18.87 4.20 -33.16
CA PHE A 275 -18.06 3.07 -33.60
C PHE A 275 -18.42 2.63 -35.02
N ASP A 276 -19.70 2.59 -35.37
CA ASP A 276 -20.16 2.29 -36.73
C ASP A 276 -19.69 3.35 -37.74
N SER A 277 -19.65 4.63 -37.34
CA SER A 277 -19.11 5.70 -38.17
C SER A 277 -17.61 5.54 -38.41
N ILE A 278 -16.84 5.25 -37.36
CA ILE A 278 -15.39 5.03 -37.45
C ILE A 278 -15.08 3.80 -38.30
N ASN A 279 -15.80 2.70 -38.12
CA ASN A 279 -15.60 1.49 -38.92
C ASN A 279 -15.90 1.73 -40.41
N LYS A 280 -16.95 2.50 -40.74
CA LYS A 280 -17.24 2.87 -42.13
C LYS A 280 -16.15 3.76 -42.75
N GLU A 281 -15.51 4.59 -41.94
CA GLU A 281 -14.43 5.47 -42.39
C GLU A 281 -13.12 4.71 -42.59
N VAL A 282 -12.81 3.75 -41.72
CA VAL A 282 -11.65 2.84 -41.87
C VAL A 282 -11.79 1.95 -43.10
N VAL A 283 -12.97 1.36 -43.34
CA VAL A 283 -13.23 0.53 -44.53
C VAL A 283 -13.07 1.34 -45.82
N ARG A 284 -13.49 2.61 -45.84
CA ARG A 284 -13.30 3.49 -47.00
C ARG A 284 -11.83 3.80 -47.29
N ILE A 285 -11.00 3.92 -46.26
CA ILE A 285 -9.56 4.21 -46.42
C ILE A 285 -8.83 2.99 -46.99
N GLU A 286 -9.28 1.77 -46.68
CA GLU A 286 -8.68 0.54 -47.20
C GLU A 286 -9.07 0.22 -48.67
N GLU A 287 -10.13 0.85 -49.17
CA GLU A 287 -10.62 0.66 -50.56
C GLU A 287 -10.05 1.70 -51.56
N THR A 288 -9.29 2.68 -51.09
CA THR A 288 -8.61 3.73 -51.88
C THR A 288 -7.10 3.60 -51.90
#